data_AF-A0A2K2RT78-F1
#
_entry.id   AF-A0A2K2RT78-F1
#
_cell.length_a   1.000
_cell.length_b   1.000
_cell.length_c   1.000
_cell.angle_alpha   90.00
_cell.angle_beta   90.00
_cell.angle_gamma   90.00
#
_symmetry.space_group_name_H-M   'P 1'
#
loop_
_entity.id
_entity.type
_entity.pdbx_description
1 polymer ?
#
loop_
_entity_poly.entity_id
_entity_poly.type
_entity_poly.pdbx_seq_one_letter_code
_entity_poly.pdbx_strand_id
1 'polypeptide(L)' 'MSAGEKAKAKTEQAQGKAKEAMGRATGDERMEAEGQATKSKGDAREAKEKTKDAFKH' A
#
# COMPACT_ATOMS: atom_id res chain seq x y z
N MET A 1 10.56 12.99 1.90
CA MET A 1 9.86 12.23 2.97
C MET A 1 10.74 12.12 4.20
N SER A 2 10.24 12.57 5.35
CA SER A 2 10.90 12.52 6.67
C SER A 2 10.94 11.10 7.24
N ALA A 3 11.82 10.83 8.21
CA ALA A 3 11.98 9.50 8.83
C ALA A 3 10.67 8.95 9.44
N GLY A 4 9.84 9.83 10.00
CA GLY A 4 8.52 9.46 10.52
C GLY A 4 7.52 9.05 9.44
N GLU A 5 7.60 9.65 8.24
CA GLU A 5 6.74 9.29 7.11
C GLU A 5 7.12 7.92 6.54
N LYS A 6 8.43 7.62 6.44
CA LYS A 6 8.92 6.30 6.03
C LYS A 6 8.50 5.20 7.01
N ALA A 7 8.54 5.50 8.32
CA ALA A 7 8.08 4.56 9.34
C ALA A 7 6.57 4.30 9.22
N LYS A 8 5.75 5.35 9.08
CA LYS A 8 4.30 5.21 8.85
C LYS A 8 3.99 4.40 7.59
N ALA A 9 4.65 4.70 6.48
CA ALA A 9 4.43 3.97 5.23
C ALA A 9 4.75 2.48 5.36
N LYS A 10 5.85 2.12 6.04
CA LYS A 10 6.17 0.72 6.35
C LYS A 10 5.15 0.07 7.26
N THR A 11 4.68 0.78 8.28
CA THR A 11 3.64 0.28 9.19
C THR A 11 2.31 0.05 8.45
N GLU A 12 1.87 0.97 7.60
CA GLU A 12 0.67 0.81 6.78
C GLU A 12 0.81 -0.37 5.79
N GLN A 13 1.97 -0.55 5.17
CA GLN A 13 2.22 -1.72 4.32
C GLN A 13 2.19 -3.04 5.10
N ALA A 14 2.79 -3.07 6.30
CA ALA A 14 2.75 -4.26 7.16
C ALA A 14 1.32 -4.58 7.60
N GLN A 15 0.56 -3.55 7.97
CA GLN A 15 -0.83 -3.69 8.40
C GLN A 15 -1.75 -4.12 7.25
N GLY A 16 -1.54 -3.59 6.03
CA GLY A 16 -2.25 -4.02 4.83
C GLY A 16 -1.98 -5.48 4.45
N LYS A 17 -0.71 -5.93 4.54
CA LYS A 17 -0.36 -7.35 4.34
C LYS A 17 -0.96 -8.24 5.41
N ALA A 18 -0.99 -7.78 6.67
CA ALA A 18 -1.63 -8.51 7.75
C ALA A 18 -3.13 -8.66 7.53
N LYS A 19 -3.82 -7.60 7.09
CA LYS A 19 -5.24 -7.66 6.70
C LYS A 19 -5.49 -8.59 5.51
N GLU A 20 -4.63 -8.57 4.49
CA GLU A 20 -4.73 -9.49 3.35
C GLU A 20 -4.58 -10.96 3.80
N ALA A 21 -3.58 -11.24 4.65
CA ALA A 21 -3.32 -12.58 5.17
C ALA A 21 -4.42 -13.06 6.13
N MET A 22 -4.89 -12.18 7.03
CA MET A 22 -6.02 -12.49 7.92
C MET A 22 -7.29 -12.72 7.12
N GLY A 23 -7.62 -11.84 6.17
CA GLY A 23 -8.79 -11.98 5.30
C GLY A 23 -8.80 -13.31 4.56
N ARG A 24 -7.66 -13.72 3.99
CA ARG A 24 -7.51 -15.06 3.39
C ARG A 24 -7.70 -16.20 4.38
N ALA A 25 -7.12 -16.07 5.57
CA ALA A 25 -7.15 -17.11 6.59
C ALA A 25 -8.56 -17.28 7.20
N THR A 26 -9.31 -16.20 7.37
CA THR A 26 -10.68 -16.21 7.91
C THR A 26 -11.76 -16.29 6.83
N GLY A 27 -11.39 -16.25 5.54
CA GLY A 27 -12.35 -16.22 4.43
C GLY A 27 -13.13 -14.91 4.33
N ASP A 28 -12.60 -13.81 4.88
CA ASP A 28 -13.20 -12.48 4.82
C ASP A 28 -12.73 -11.74 3.56
N GLU A 29 -13.50 -11.89 2.49
CA GLU A 29 -13.24 -11.26 1.18
C GLU A 29 -13.12 -9.73 1.27
N ARG A 30 -13.82 -9.09 2.23
CA ARG A 30 -13.74 -7.63 2.39
C ARG A 30 -12.37 -7.22 2.92
N MET A 31 -11.86 -7.96 3.89
CA MET A 31 -10.54 -7.68 4.49
C MET A 31 -9.40 -7.95 3.50
N GLU A 32 -9.53 -8.99 2.68
CA GLU A 32 -8.59 -9.26 1.57
C GLU A 32 -8.65 -8.15 0.51
N ALA A 33 -9.85 -7.76 0.09
CA ALA A 33 -10.05 -6.70 -0.90
C ALA A 33 -9.52 -5.34 -0.41
N GLU A 34 -9.71 -4.99 0.87
CA GLU A 34 -9.13 -3.78 1.46
C GLU A 34 -7.59 -3.77 1.38
N GLY A 35 -6.95 -4.90 1.71
CA GLY A 35 -5.50 -5.08 1.65
C GLY A 35 -4.98 -4.90 0.23
N GLN A 36 -5.61 -5.56 -0.75
CA GLN A 36 -5.23 -5.43 -2.17
C GLN A 36 -5.50 -4.05 -2.76
N ALA A 37 -6.64 -3.43 -2.41
CA ALA A 37 -6.98 -2.09 -2.87
C ALA A 37 -5.97 -1.06 -2.37
N THR A 38 -5.55 -1.17 -1.09
CA THR A 38 -4.54 -0.29 -0.50
C THR A 38 -3.20 -0.43 -1.21
N LYS A 39 -2.79 -1.67 -1.50
CA LYS A 39 -1.53 -1.99 -2.18
C LYS A 39 -1.52 -1.43 -3.61
N SER A 40 -2.58 -1.71 -4.37
CA SER A 40 -2.74 -1.22 -5.74
C SER A 40 -2.78 0.31 -5.82
N LYS A 41 -3.45 0.96 -4.87
CA LYS A 41 -3.51 2.42 -4.78
C LYS A 41 -2.15 3.02 -4.43
N GLY A 42 -1.37 2.35 -3.57
CA GLY A 42 0.01 2.71 -3.25
C GLY A 42 0.92 2.62 -4.47
N ASP A 43 0.92 1.48 -5.15
CA ASP A 43 1.71 1.25 -6.37
C ASP A 43 1.35 2.25 -7.48
N ALA A 44 0.06 2.53 -7.67
CA ALA A 44 -0.41 3.52 -8.64
C ALA A 44 0.07 4.94 -8.28
N ARG A 45 0.14 5.28 -6.99
CA ARG A 45 0.63 6.59 -6.52
C ARG A 45 2.13 6.72 -6.74
N GLU A 46 2.89 5.68 -6.40
CA GLU A 46 4.33 5.64 -6.59
C GLU A 46 4.69 5.67 -8.08
N ALA A 47 3.97 4.92 -8.92
CA ALA A 47 4.13 4.97 -10.37
C ALA A 47 3.81 6.37 -10.92
N LYS A 48 2.70 7.00 -10.47
CA LYS A 48 2.38 8.39 -10.85
C LYS A 48 3.47 9.37 -10.45
N GLU A 49 4.01 9.27 -9.23
CA GLU A 49 5.10 10.14 -8.78
C GLU A 49 6.37 9.91 -9.59
N LYS A 50 6.78 8.66 -9.81
CA LYS A 50 7.94 8.33 -10.65
C LYS A 50 7.79 8.85 -12.07
N THR A 51 6.62 8.68 -12.70
CA THR A 51 6.35 9.24 -14.03
C THR A 51 6.42 10.76 -13.99
N LYS A 52 5.84 11.41 -12.97
CA LYS A 52 5.85 12.88 -12.87
C LYS A 52 7.26 13.43 -12.64
N ASP A 53 8.10 12.73 -11.88
CA ASP A 53 9.53 13.05 -11.69
C ASP A 53 10.31 12.89 -13.01
N ALA A 54 10.10 11.77 -13.71
CA ALA A 54 10.76 11.49 -14.98
C ALA A 54 10.38 12.49 -16.10
N PHE A 55 9.15 13.00 -16.08
CA PHE A 55 8.67 14.01 -17.02
C PHE A 55 8.97 15.47 -16.60
N LYS A 56 9.46 15.70 -15.37
CA LYS A 56 9.85 17.04 -14.90
C LYS A 56 11.30 17.40 -15.23
N HIS A 57 11.99 16.54 -15.97
CA HIS A 57 13.39 16.69 -16.31
C HIS A 57 13.63 17.41 -17.63
#